data_AF-A0A2H0G2H0-F1
#
_entry.id   AF-A0A2H0G2H0-F1
#
_cell.length_a   1.000
_cell.length_b   1.000
_cell.length_c   1.000
_cell.angle_alpha   90.00
_cell.angle_beta   90.00
_cell.angle_gamma   90.00
#
_symmetry.space_group_name_H-M   'P 1'
#
loop_
_entity.id
_entity.type
_entity.pdbx_description
1 polymer ?
#
loop_
_entity_poly.entity_id
_entity_poly.type
_entity_poly.pdbx_seq_one_letter_code
_entity_poly.pdbx_strand_id
1 'polypeptide(L)'
;MEICIHRGTHEIGGTCVEIAHDGFRIAIDLGLPSDADHNGPEWLPLVAGITRPAESFLGIIISHPHQDHYGLLAHVPENLPVAMGQAVRRILETAS
;
A
#
# COMPACT_ATOMS: atom_id res chain seq x y z
N MET A 1 1.24 -19.14 7.52
CA MET A 1 0.90 -17.71 7.48
C MET A 1 2.13 -16.95 7.92
N GLU A 2 2.54 -15.96 7.15
CA GLU A 2 3.70 -15.11 7.40
C GLU A 2 3.27 -13.64 7.34
N ILE A 3 3.86 -12.81 8.18
CA ILE A 3 3.59 -11.37 8.25
C ILE A 3 4.93 -10.65 8.19
N CYS A 4 5.08 -9.73 7.25
CA CYS A 4 6.26 -8.88 7.11
C CYS A 4 5.83 -7.41 7.25
N ILE A 5 6.44 -6.70 8.20
CA ILE A 5 6.24 -5.26 8.34
C ILE A 5 7.35 -4.57 7.57
N HIS A 6 7.01 -3.94 6.44
CA HIS A 6 7.99 -3.25 5.60
C HIS A 6 8.31 -1.86 6.14
N ARG A 7 7.32 -1.19 6.74
CA ARG A 7 7.43 0.16 7.30
C ARG A 7 6.32 0.43 8.33
N GLY A 8 6.61 1.29 9.31
CA GLY A 8 5.65 1.79 10.31
C GLY A 8 5.95 1.34 11.75
N THR A 9 7.13 0.78 11.98
CA THR A 9 7.59 0.33 13.32
C THR A 9 8.85 1.03 13.81
N HIS A 10 9.65 1.60 12.89
CA HIS A 10 10.90 2.29 13.20
C HIS A 10 10.88 3.76 12.72
N GLU A 11 9.83 4.16 12.01
CA GLU A 11 9.61 5.46 11.41
C GLU A 11 8.13 5.83 11.50
N ILE A 12 7.83 7.12 11.30
CA ILE A 12 6.45 7.62 11.24
C ILE A 12 5.98 7.59 9.78
N GLY A 13 4.82 6.99 9.59
CA GLY A 13 4.14 6.95 8.32
C GLY A 13 4.76 6.00 7.31
N GLY A 14 4.24 6.07 6.09
CA GLY A 14 4.56 5.19 4.98
C GLY A 14 4.27 3.71 5.20
N THR A 15 3.23 3.44 6.00
CA THR A 15 2.82 2.11 6.47
C THR A 15 2.67 1.13 5.30
N CYS A 16 3.26 -0.06 5.46
CA CYS A 16 2.99 -1.20 4.59
C CYS A 16 3.26 -2.51 5.34
N VAL A 17 2.23 -3.34 5.45
CA VAL A 17 2.31 -4.68 6.07
C VAL A 17 1.90 -5.72 5.05
N GLU A 18 2.78 -6.66 4.77
CA GLU A 18 2.54 -7.79 3.88
C GLU A 18 2.05 -9.00 4.70
N ILE A 19 0.99 -9.65 4.22
CA ILE A 19 0.48 -10.90 4.79
C ILE A 19 0.52 -11.96 3.70
N ALA A 20 1.20 -13.08 3.96
CA ALA A 20 1.35 -14.19 3.03
C ALA A 20 0.83 -15.50 3.60
N HIS A 21 0.14 -16.28 2.77
CA HIS A 21 -0.35 -17.62 3.10
C HIS A 21 -0.53 -18.44 1.82
N ASP A 22 -0.02 -19.67 1.83
CA ASP A 22 -0.19 -20.67 0.76
C ASP A 22 0.19 -20.15 -0.64
N GLY A 23 1.29 -19.40 -0.71
CA GLY A 23 1.80 -18.82 -1.94
C GLY A 23 1.11 -17.53 -2.38
N PHE A 24 0.00 -17.15 -1.74
CA PHE A 24 -0.70 -15.89 -1.97
C PHE A 24 -0.32 -14.83 -0.96
N ARG A 25 -0.51 -13.56 -1.31
CA ARG A 25 -0.24 -12.44 -0.42
C ARG A 25 -1.14 -11.24 -0.70
N ILE A 26 -1.31 -10.40 0.32
CA ILE A 26 -1.93 -9.08 0.27
C ILE A 26 -1.00 -8.07 0.94
N ALA A 27 -1.14 -6.80 0.59
CA ALA A 27 -0.58 -5.69 1.37
C ALA A 27 -1.69 -4.95 2.12
N ILE A 28 -1.44 -4.59 3.37
CA ILE A 28 -2.23 -3.64 4.13
C ILE A 28 -1.49 -2.31 4.10
N ASP A 29 -2.17 -1.31 3.55
CA ASP A 29 -1.67 0.02 3.27
C ASP A 29 -0.49 0.07 2.29
N LEU A 30 -0.34 1.23 1.68
CA LEU A 30 0.78 1.59 0.82
C LEU A 30 1.07 3.09 0.98
N GLY A 31 1.56 3.43 2.16
CA GLY A 31 1.75 4.81 2.57
C GLY A 31 3.00 5.49 2.02
N LEU A 32 2.93 6.82 1.87
CA LEU A 32 4.10 7.67 1.71
C LEU A 32 4.77 7.95 3.08
N PRO A 33 6.10 7.81 3.25
CA PRO A 33 6.78 8.20 4.49
C PRO A 33 6.52 9.65 4.87
N SER A 34 6.42 9.94 6.17
CA SER A 34 6.18 11.31 6.64
C SER A 34 7.36 12.25 6.39
N ASP A 35 8.56 11.72 6.23
CA ASP A 35 9.80 12.44 5.92
C ASP A 35 10.16 12.39 4.42
N ALA A 36 9.27 11.90 3.55
CA ALA A 36 9.50 11.92 2.12
C ALA A 36 9.44 13.35 1.57
N ASP A 37 10.54 13.80 0.96
CA ASP A 37 10.63 15.13 0.33
C ASP A 37 9.66 15.32 -0.85
N HIS A 38 9.21 14.21 -1.45
CA HIS A 38 8.23 14.18 -2.51
C HIS A 38 7.56 12.81 -2.60
N ASN A 39 6.44 12.74 -3.32
CA ASN A 39 5.75 11.48 -3.60
C ASN A 39 6.35 10.81 -4.84
N GLY A 40 7.22 9.81 -4.63
CA GLY A 40 7.95 9.12 -5.68
C GLY A 40 7.94 7.58 -5.56
N PRO A 41 8.15 6.85 -6.67
CA PRO A 41 8.14 5.39 -6.71
C PRO A 41 9.30 4.74 -5.95
N GLU A 42 10.38 5.48 -5.67
CA GLU A 42 11.52 5.01 -4.88
C GLU A 42 11.16 4.65 -3.43
N TRP A 43 10.01 5.15 -2.94
CA TRP A 43 9.50 4.83 -1.61
C TRP A 43 8.69 3.54 -1.54
N LEU A 44 8.41 2.91 -2.69
CA LEU A 44 7.64 1.66 -2.76
C LEU A 44 8.37 0.53 -1.99
N PRO A 45 7.65 -0.22 -1.15
CA PRO A 45 8.23 -1.35 -0.44
C PRO A 45 8.56 -2.50 -1.41
N LEU A 46 9.56 -3.31 -1.04
CA LEU A 46 9.99 -4.46 -1.83
C LEU A 46 9.07 -5.67 -1.60
N VAL A 47 7.82 -5.55 -2.06
CA VAL A 47 6.83 -6.62 -2.04
C VAL A 47 6.64 -7.18 -3.44
N ALA A 48 6.79 -8.49 -3.59
CA ALA A 48 6.56 -9.16 -4.87
C ALA A 48 5.10 -8.96 -5.31
N GLY A 49 4.89 -8.44 -6.52
CA GLY A 49 3.54 -8.17 -7.05
C GLY A 49 3.12 -6.70 -7.10
N ILE A 50 3.73 -5.82 -6.28
CA ILE A 50 3.32 -4.40 -6.21
C ILE A 50 3.71 -3.64 -7.48
N THR A 51 4.97 -3.73 -7.91
CA THR A 51 5.47 -3.02 -9.11
C THR A 51 5.28 -3.82 -10.40
N ARG A 52 5.25 -5.14 -10.28
CA ARG A 52 5.03 -6.08 -11.39
C ARG A 52 3.93 -7.05 -10.95
N PRO A 53 2.71 -6.92 -11.50
CA PRO A 53 1.59 -7.77 -11.11
C PRO A 53 1.95 -9.25 -11.22
N ALA A 54 1.60 -10.02 -10.20
CA ALA A 54 1.78 -11.46 -10.13
C ALA A 54 0.47 -12.08 -9.65
N GLU A 55 0.10 -13.26 -10.15
CA GLU A 55 -1.13 -13.96 -9.74
C GLU A 55 -1.16 -14.28 -8.24
N SER A 56 0.01 -14.40 -7.61
CA SER A 56 0.17 -14.60 -6.18
C SER A 56 -0.10 -13.35 -5.33
N PHE A 57 -0.11 -12.15 -5.93
CA PHE A 57 -0.39 -10.90 -5.22
C PHE A 57 -1.83 -10.47 -5.48
N LEU A 58 -2.68 -10.62 -4.46
CA LEU A 58 -4.13 -10.49 -4.60
C LEU A 58 -4.60 -9.03 -4.58
N GLY A 59 -3.79 -8.11 -4.04
CA GLY A 59 -4.11 -6.69 -4.00
C GLY A 59 -3.68 -5.99 -2.71
N ILE A 60 -4.12 -4.75 -2.60
CA ILE A 60 -3.83 -3.84 -1.49
C ILE A 60 -5.14 -3.51 -0.77
N ILE A 61 -5.12 -3.50 0.57
CA ILE A 61 -6.23 -3.04 1.40
C ILE A 61 -5.82 -1.73 2.07
N ILE A 62 -6.58 -0.65 1.86
CA ILE A 62 -6.35 0.63 2.55
C ILE A 62 -7.22 0.72 3.78
N SER A 63 -6.57 0.93 4.93
CA SER A 63 -7.22 1.00 6.24
C SER A 63 -8.00 2.31 6.43
N HIS A 64 -7.39 3.46 6.11
CA HIS A 64 -7.99 4.79 6.29
C HIS A 64 -7.30 5.86 5.40
N PRO A 65 -7.87 7.07 5.24
CA PRO A 65 -7.55 7.97 4.13
C PRO A 65 -6.43 8.99 4.44
N HIS A 66 -5.42 8.63 5.23
CA HIS A 66 -4.24 9.49 5.41
C HIS A 66 -3.15 9.13 4.40
N GLN A 67 -2.38 10.13 3.95
CA GLN A 67 -1.35 9.95 2.90
C GLN A 67 -0.28 8.93 3.28
N ASP A 68 -0.01 8.77 4.57
CA ASP A 68 0.89 7.77 5.11
C ASP A 68 0.33 6.34 5.14
N HIS A 69 -0.87 6.14 4.55
CA HIS A 69 -1.50 4.83 4.34
C HIS A 69 -1.84 4.55 2.87
N TYR A 70 -2.03 5.56 2.01
CA TYR A 70 -2.38 5.35 0.59
C TYR A 70 -1.45 6.06 -0.40
N GLY A 71 -0.58 6.95 0.06
CA GLY A 71 0.09 7.95 -0.77
C GLY A 71 0.88 7.38 -1.95
N LEU A 72 1.39 6.16 -1.83
CA LEU A 72 2.16 5.49 -2.88
C LEU A 72 1.31 4.71 -3.89
N LEU A 73 -0.02 4.64 -3.73
CA LEU A 73 -0.92 4.08 -4.75
C LEU A 73 -0.80 4.79 -6.10
N ALA A 74 -0.33 6.04 -6.13
CA ALA A 74 -0.07 6.76 -7.36
C ALA A 74 1.01 6.11 -8.25
N HIS A 75 1.82 5.18 -7.71
CA HIS A 75 2.96 4.57 -8.38
C HIS A 75 2.79 3.07 -8.65
N VAL A 76 1.60 2.50 -8.41
CA VAL A 76 1.30 1.10 -8.72
C VAL A 76 0.53 0.98 -10.04
N PRO A 77 0.57 -0.20 -10.71
CA PRO A 77 -0.21 -0.43 -11.91
C PRO A 77 -1.72 -0.21 -11.69
N GLU A 78 -2.39 0.47 -12.63
CA GLU A 78 -3.83 0.78 -12.52
C GLU A 78 -4.74 -0.46 -12.42
N ASN A 79 -4.27 -1.61 -12.92
CA ASN A 79 -5.00 -2.87 -12.87
C ASN A 79 -4.79 -3.65 -11.56
N LEU A 80 -4.00 -3.14 -10.62
CA LEU A 80 -3.79 -3.77 -9.33
C LEU A 80 -5.06 -3.64 -8.46
N PRO A 81 -5.63 -4.73 -7.92
CA PRO A 81 -6.81 -4.64 -7.07
C PRO A 81 -6.53 -3.83 -5.80
N VAL A 82 -7.35 -2.83 -5.53
CA VAL A 82 -7.33 -2.05 -4.29
C VAL A 82 -8.71 -2.11 -3.62
N ALA A 83 -8.74 -2.56 -2.37
CA ALA A 83 -9.94 -2.60 -1.54
C ALA A 83 -9.86 -1.54 -0.43
N MET A 84 -10.98 -0.89 -0.14
CA MET A 84 -11.08 0.10 0.93
C MET A 84 -12.54 0.32 1.34
N GLY A 85 -12.77 0.85 2.54
CA GLY A 85 -14.11 1.21 2.98
C GLY A 85 -14.72 2.34 2.13
N GLN A 86 -16.06 2.35 2.01
CA GLN A 86 -16.78 3.36 1.21
C GLN A 86 -16.48 4.81 1.65
N ALA A 87 -16.26 5.04 2.95
CA ALA A 87 -15.89 6.35 3.47
C ALA A 87 -14.50 6.79 3.01
N VAL A 88 -13.51 5.89 3.06
CA VAL A 88 -12.15 6.11 2.55
C VAL A 88 -12.20 6.48 1.07
N ARG A 89 -12.91 5.67 0.28
CA ARG A 89 -13.06 5.89 -1.16
C ARG A 89 -13.61 7.27 -1.50
N ARG A 90 -14.69 7.71 -0.84
CA ARG A 90 -15.30 9.03 -1.07
C ARG A 90 -14.34 10.18 -0.78
N ILE A 91 -13.55 10.07 0.29
CA ILE A 91 -12.56 11.08 0.64
C ILE A 91 -11.48 11.17 -0.43
N LEU A 92 -10.94 10.03 -0.88
CA LEU A 92 -9.90 10.00 -1.91
C LEU A 92 -10.39 10.54 -3.25
N GLU A 93 -11.61 10.19 -3.67
CA GLU A 93 -12.22 10.68 -4.93
C GLU A 93 -12.53 12.19 -4.91
N THR A 94 -12.66 12.80 -3.72
CA THR A 94 -12.94 14.24 -3.58
C THR A 94 -11.65 15.07 -3.41
N ALA A 95 -10.60 14.45 -2.87
CA ALA A 95 -9.31 15.10 -2.62
C ALA A 95 -8.36 15.08 -3.84
N SER A 96 -8.72 14.35 -4.90
CA SER A 96 -7.97 14.21 -6.16
C SER A 96 -8.32 15.26 -7.20
#